data_AF-A0A3D0ME20-F1
#
_entry.id   AF-A0A3D0ME20-F1
#
_cell.length_a   1.000
_cell.length_b   1.000
_cell.length_c   1.000
_cell.angle_alpha   90.00
_cell.angle_beta   90.00
_cell.angle_gamma   90.00
#
_symmetry.space_group_name_H-M   'P 1'
#
loop_
_entity.id
_entity.type
_entity.pdbx_description
1 polymer ?
#
loop_
_entity_poly.entity_id
_entity_poly.type
_entity_poly.pdbx_seq_one_letter_code
_entity_poly.pdbx_strand_id
1 'polypeptide(L)'
;MQTILSIAVACVLLTSLLLVLRWGSLILHGEMPTRFFAFFAILFTSGLDVGLIIFPLTEFPVYETETVYEFANPLAIAFGFWGFLIWLFYFVTTFYFCIVEPRLKLFEITWVKWINNVVIIATCAFTGYLFLTYLPDYVDGIPSSLQFIVVALVLLAAVFSSTDIRYVKVLSLSSTWLFFSLILVMWVFGGLGLDGLANNLKQIGGYFNQIHRFALPFSDYHAFYLF
;
A
#
# COMPACT_ATOMS: atom_id res chain seq x y z
N MET A 1 5.53 -6.71 22.83
CA MET A 1 5.52 -6.17 21.45
C MET A 1 4.11 -5.68 21.07
N GLN A 2 3.07 -6.52 21.16
CA GLN A 2 1.71 -6.15 20.77
C GLN A 2 1.13 -4.93 21.51
N THR A 3 1.41 -4.73 22.80
CA THR A 3 0.96 -3.54 23.56
C THR A 3 1.56 -2.24 23.03
N ILE A 4 2.84 -2.26 22.61
CA ILE A 4 3.51 -1.07 22.06
C ILE A 4 2.87 -0.70 20.72
N LEU A 5 2.65 -1.69 19.86
CA LEU A 5 2.00 -1.51 18.57
C LEU A 5 0.57 -0.97 18.73
N SER A 6 -0.16 -1.52 19.71
CA SER A 6 -1.51 -1.09 20.05
C SER A 6 -1.56 0.40 20.45
N ILE A 7 -0.63 0.82 21.30
CA ILE A 7 -0.49 2.23 21.71
C ILE A 7 -0.12 3.10 20.51
N ALA A 8 0.82 2.66 19.67
CA ALA A 8 1.25 3.39 18.49
C ALA A 8 0.08 3.63 17.51
N VAL A 9 -0.73 2.61 17.23
CA VAL A 9 -1.91 2.72 16.37
C VAL A 9 -2.93 3.67 16.98
N ALA A 10 -3.24 3.56 18.27
CA ALA A 10 -4.14 4.49 18.94
C ALA A 10 -3.64 5.94 18.86
N CYS A 11 -2.33 6.17 19.04
CA CYS A 11 -1.71 7.48 18.89
C CYS A 11 -1.83 8.00 17.45
N VAL A 12 -1.60 7.16 16.43
CA VAL A 12 -1.75 7.55 15.01
C VAL A 12 -3.19 7.91 14.69
N LEU A 13 -4.17 7.12 15.15
CA LEU A 13 -5.59 7.41 14.94
C LEU A 13 -6.00 8.73 15.61
N LEU A 14 -5.60 8.93 16.87
CA LEU A 14 -5.87 10.17 17.60
C LEU A 14 -5.21 11.37 16.92
N THR A 15 -3.94 11.23 16.52
CA THR A 15 -3.20 12.29 15.82
C THR A 15 -3.87 12.63 14.51
N SER A 16 -4.22 11.62 13.70
CA SER A 16 -4.93 11.82 12.43
C SER A 16 -6.24 12.59 12.63
N LEU A 17 -7.03 12.20 13.64
CA LEU A 17 -8.28 12.88 13.97
C LEU A 17 -8.04 14.35 14.35
N LEU A 18 -7.09 14.62 15.23
CA LEU A 18 -6.74 15.98 15.65
C LEU A 18 -6.24 16.83 14.48
N LEU A 19 -5.44 16.24 13.58
CA LEU A 19 -4.94 16.91 12.38
C LEU A 19 -6.08 17.30 11.44
N VAL A 20 -7.01 16.38 11.17
CA VAL A 20 -8.19 16.64 10.32
C VAL A 20 -9.09 17.70 10.95
N LEU A 21 -9.37 17.62 12.26
CA LEU A 21 -10.22 18.59 12.94
C LEU A 21 -9.63 20.01 12.94
N ARG A 22 -8.31 20.14 13.04
CA ARG A 22 -7.65 21.45 13.15
C ARG A 22 -7.19 22.03 11.81
N TRP A 23 -6.82 21.20 10.84
CA TRP A 23 -6.24 21.61 9.57
C TRP A 23 -6.95 21.02 8.33
N GLY A 24 -8.11 20.37 8.47
CA GLY A 24 -8.82 19.76 7.35
C GLY A 24 -9.24 20.71 6.23
N SER A 25 -9.31 22.02 6.50
CA SER A 25 -9.60 23.05 5.50
C SER A 25 -8.35 23.77 4.97
N LEU A 26 -7.15 23.35 5.37
CA LEU A 26 -5.91 23.98 4.90
C LEU A 26 -5.62 23.57 3.46
N ILE A 27 -5.55 24.55 2.57
CA ILE A 27 -5.19 24.32 1.16
C ILE A 27 -3.67 24.39 1.03
N LEU A 28 -3.08 23.33 0.46
CA LEU A 28 -1.66 23.24 0.17
C LEU A 28 -1.41 23.49 -1.31
N HIS A 29 -0.41 24.31 -1.61
CA HIS A 29 0.03 24.61 -2.97
C HIS A 29 1.39 23.94 -3.22
N GLY A 30 1.43 22.99 -4.16
CA GLY A 30 2.67 22.33 -4.58
C GLY A 30 3.34 23.07 -5.74
N GLU A 31 4.66 22.89 -5.88
CA GLU A 31 5.46 23.50 -6.95
C GLU A 31 5.22 22.85 -8.32
N MET A 32 4.80 21.58 -8.34
CA MET A 32 4.53 20.80 -9.55
C MET A 32 3.03 20.48 -9.68
N PRO A 33 2.20 21.41 -10.21
CA PRO A 33 0.78 21.15 -10.37
C PRO A 33 0.54 20.03 -11.38
N THR A 34 -0.25 19.05 -10.97
CA THR A 34 -0.69 17.94 -11.84
C THR A 34 -2.20 18.00 -12.03
N ARG A 35 -2.68 17.46 -13.16
CA ARG A 35 -4.13 17.32 -13.37
C ARG A 35 -4.68 16.34 -12.35
N PHE A 36 -5.89 16.59 -11.87
CA PHE A 36 -6.54 15.79 -10.81
C PHE A 36 -6.46 14.28 -11.05
N PHE A 37 -6.78 13.81 -12.26
CA PHE A 37 -6.71 12.38 -12.58
C PHE A 37 -5.27 11.82 -12.56
N ALA A 38 -4.29 12.59 -13.02
CA ALA A 38 -2.89 12.17 -12.99
C ALA A 38 -2.38 12.10 -11.54
N PHE A 39 -2.80 13.04 -10.69
CA PHE A 39 -2.51 12.99 -9.25
C PHE A 39 -3.10 11.73 -8.61
N PHE A 40 -4.37 11.43 -8.89
CA PHE A 40 -5.00 10.21 -8.39
C PHE A 40 -4.31 8.95 -8.89
N ALA A 41 -3.95 8.88 -10.17
CA ALA A 41 -3.22 7.75 -10.73
C ALA A 41 -1.84 7.55 -10.09
N ILE A 42 -1.12 8.65 -9.81
CA ILE A 42 0.16 8.59 -9.08
C ILE A 42 -0.07 8.05 -7.67
N LEU A 43 -1.03 8.59 -6.92
CA LEU A 43 -1.34 8.13 -5.57
C LEU A 43 -1.77 6.65 -5.55
N PHE A 44 -2.66 6.28 -6.47
CA PHE A 44 -3.14 4.92 -6.63
C PHE A 44 -2.00 3.96 -6.91
N THR A 45 -1.14 4.28 -7.88
CA THR A 45 0.00 3.42 -8.24
C THR A 45 1.13 3.42 -7.23
N SER A 46 1.27 4.47 -6.39
CA SER A 46 2.19 4.44 -5.25
C SER A 46 1.74 3.53 -4.11
N GLY A 47 0.42 3.31 -3.98
CA GLY A 47 -0.15 2.32 -3.06
C GLY A 47 -0.33 0.94 -3.70
N LEU A 48 -0.26 0.86 -5.02
CA LEU A 48 -0.30 -0.38 -5.79
C LEU A 48 1.10 -0.98 -5.82
N ASP A 49 1.45 -1.64 -4.72
CA ASP A 49 2.59 -2.54 -4.72
C ASP A 49 2.22 -3.85 -5.45
N VAL A 50 3.23 -4.59 -5.90
CA VAL A 50 3.14 -5.96 -6.41
C VAL A 50 2.26 -6.83 -5.49
N GLY A 51 2.32 -6.55 -4.18
CA GLY A 51 1.47 -7.14 -3.16
C GLY A 51 -0.03 -7.10 -3.47
N LEU A 52 -0.60 -6.04 -4.06
CA LEU A 52 -2.05 -5.98 -4.32
C LEU A 52 -2.54 -6.94 -5.41
N ILE A 53 -1.65 -7.51 -6.23
CA ILE A 53 -2.00 -8.58 -7.19
C ILE A 53 -1.78 -9.95 -6.56
N ILE A 54 -0.68 -10.15 -5.82
CA ILE A 54 -0.32 -11.45 -5.23
C ILE A 54 -1.12 -11.75 -3.97
N PHE A 55 -1.16 -10.80 -3.04
CA PHE A 55 -1.70 -11.01 -1.71
C PHE A 55 -3.17 -11.43 -1.73
N PRO A 56 -4.04 -10.94 -2.63
CA PRO A 56 -5.37 -11.53 -2.74
C PRO A 56 -5.36 -13.02 -3.09
N LEU A 57 -4.42 -13.49 -3.92
CA LEU A 57 -4.33 -14.89 -4.32
C LEU A 57 -3.76 -15.79 -3.22
N THR A 58 -2.84 -15.26 -2.41
CA THR A 58 -2.15 -16.04 -1.36
C THR A 58 -2.78 -15.88 0.02
N GLU A 59 -3.35 -14.72 0.34
CA GLU A 59 -3.90 -14.40 1.66
C GLU A 59 -5.37 -14.74 1.81
N PHE A 60 -6.20 -14.69 0.75
CA PHE A 60 -7.62 -15.05 0.87
C PHE A 60 -7.83 -16.48 1.41
N PRO A 61 -7.08 -17.50 0.95
CA PRO A 61 -7.16 -18.83 1.56
C PRO A 61 -6.81 -18.82 3.04
N VAL A 62 -5.79 -18.04 3.45
CA VAL A 62 -5.39 -17.91 4.86
C VAL A 62 -6.51 -17.26 5.68
N TYR A 63 -7.15 -16.21 5.15
CA TYR A 63 -8.29 -15.54 5.80
C TYR A 63 -9.52 -16.44 5.94
N GLU A 64 -9.69 -17.43 5.05
CA GLU A 64 -10.76 -18.42 5.13
C GLU A 64 -10.48 -19.53 6.14
N THR A 65 -9.22 -19.93 6.32
CA THR A 65 -8.87 -21.12 7.12
C THR A 65 -8.43 -20.83 8.54
N GLU A 66 -7.85 -19.66 8.80
CA GLU A 66 -7.27 -19.33 10.10
C GLU A 66 -8.32 -18.80 11.09
N THR A 67 -8.38 -19.44 12.26
CA THR A 67 -9.35 -19.12 13.33
C THR A 67 -9.31 -17.66 13.79
N VAL A 68 -8.15 -17.00 13.67
CA VAL A 68 -7.94 -15.60 14.06
C VAL A 68 -8.75 -14.63 13.19
N TYR A 69 -9.10 -15.01 11.96
CA TYR A 69 -9.82 -14.16 11.01
C TYR A 69 -11.33 -14.45 10.90
N GLU A 70 -11.85 -15.45 11.62
CA GLU A 70 -13.27 -15.86 11.60
C GLU A 70 -14.26 -14.77 12.00
N PHE A 71 -13.79 -13.66 12.58
CA PHE A 71 -14.65 -12.57 13.04
C PHE A 71 -15.27 -11.74 11.90
N ALA A 72 -14.75 -11.85 10.68
CA ALA A 72 -15.31 -11.24 9.48
C ALA A 72 -15.08 -12.14 8.25
N ASN A 73 -15.72 -11.80 7.13
CA ASN A 73 -15.48 -12.52 5.88
C ASN A 73 -14.10 -12.13 5.29
N PRO A 74 -13.47 -13.00 4.48
CA PRO A 74 -12.14 -12.76 3.91
C PRO A 74 -11.99 -11.43 3.18
N LEU A 75 -13.03 -10.98 2.48
CA LEU A 75 -13.00 -9.71 1.75
C LEU A 75 -12.96 -8.51 2.71
N ALA A 76 -13.73 -8.55 3.80
CA ALA A 76 -13.68 -7.55 4.85
C ALA A 76 -12.34 -7.56 5.58
N ILE A 77 -11.75 -8.75 5.77
CA ILE A 77 -10.42 -8.92 6.36
C ILE A 77 -9.35 -8.25 5.49
N ALA A 78 -9.30 -8.61 4.20
CA ALA A 78 -8.39 -8.00 3.23
C ALA A 78 -8.59 -6.48 3.11
N PHE A 79 -9.84 -6.01 3.05
CA PHE A 79 -10.13 -4.57 3.05
C PHE A 79 -9.67 -3.87 4.33
N GLY A 80 -9.75 -4.53 5.48
CA GLY A 80 -9.32 -3.95 6.74
C GLY A 80 -7.81 -3.74 6.84
N PHE A 81 -7.02 -4.62 6.23
CA PHE A 81 -5.56 -4.54 6.28
C PHE A 81 -4.96 -3.64 5.20
N TRP A 82 -5.53 -3.66 3.99
CA TRP A 82 -4.99 -2.93 2.84
C TRP A 82 -5.75 -1.63 2.51
N GLY A 83 -6.98 -1.51 3.02
CA GLY A 83 -7.88 -0.40 2.78
C GLY A 83 -7.84 0.64 3.89
N PHE A 84 -9.00 1.13 4.31
CA PHE A 84 -9.18 2.44 4.93
C PHE A 84 -8.16 2.90 6.01
N LEU A 85 -7.91 2.13 7.08
CA LEU A 85 -7.15 2.63 8.25
C LEU A 85 -5.64 2.72 8.02
N ILE A 86 -5.05 1.84 7.23
CA ILE A 86 -3.59 1.88 7.00
C ILE A 86 -3.17 3.18 6.31
N TRP A 87 -4.05 3.75 5.49
CA TRP A 87 -3.82 5.03 4.81
C TRP A 87 -3.68 6.22 5.77
N LEU A 88 -4.12 6.09 7.02
CA LEU A 88 -3.91 7.13 8.04
C LEU A 88 -2.44 7.25 8.43
N PHE A 89 -1.65 6.17 8.38
CA PHE A 89 -0.21 6.24 8.60
C PHE A 89 0.48 7.04 7.50
N TYR A 90 0.10 6.80 6.25
CA TYR A 90 0.57 7.59 5.12
C TYR A 90 0.12 9.06 5.25
N PHE A 91 -1.13 9.31 5.63
CA PHE A 91 -1.65 10.65 5.84
C PHE A 91 -0.85 11.45 6.88
N VAL A 92 -0.57 10.88 8.05
CA VAL A 92 0.23 11.56 9.10
C VAL A 92 1.63 11.88 8.59
N THR A 93 2.23 10.96 7.84
CA THR A 93 3.57 11.15 7.26
C THR A 93 3.54 12.23 6.16
N THR A 94 2.54 12.24 5.29
CA THR A 94 2.33 13.30 4.30
C THR A 94 2.11 14.66 4.96
N PHE A 95 1.29 14.71 6.02
CA PHE A 95 1.07 15.94 6.78
C PHE A 95 2.39 16.49 7.35
N TYR A 96 3.23 15.60 7.91
CA TYR A 96 4.55 15.97 8.39
C TYR A 96 5.38 16.63 7.27
N PHE A 97 5.54 15.98 6.12
CA PHE A 97 6.37 16.50 5.03
C PHE A 97 5.81 17.77 4.38
N CYS A 98 4.48 17.92 4.31
CA CYS A 98 3.87 19.07 3.66
C CYS A 98 3.80 20.31 4.55
N ILE A 99 3.65 20.16 5.87
CA ILE A 99 3.32 21.28 6.78
C ILE A 99 4.39 21.49 7.85
N VAL A 100 4.91 20.41 8.43
CA VAL A 100 5.80 20.45 9.59
C VAL A 100 7.27 20.54 9.15
N GLU A 101 7.70 19.66 8.24
CA GLU A 101 9.08 19.58 7.76
C GLU A 101 9.59 20.89 7.14
N PRO A 102 8.83 21.66 6.34
CA PRO A 102 9.33 22.93 5.79
C PRO A 102 9.73 23.95 6.86
N ARG A 103 9.21 23.80 8.10
CA ARG A 103 9.53 24.65 9.25
C ARG A 103 10.62 24.06 10.14
N LEU A 104 10.62 22.74 10.35
CA LEU A 104 11.59 22.06 11.21
C LEU A 104 12.92 21.77 10.51
N LYS A 105 12.86 21.43 9.22
CA LYS A 105 14.01 21.15 8.37
C LYS A 105 14.92 20.05 8.95
N LEU A 106 14.35 19.04 9.58
CA LEU A 106 15.11 17.94 10.18
C LEU A 106 15.93 17.19 9.12
N PHE A 107 15.39 17.08 7.91
CA PHE A 107 16.08 16.44 6.79
C PHE A 107 17.18 17.32 6.19
N GLU A 108 17.40 18.57 6.64
CA GLU A 108 18.61 19.32 6.29
C GLU A 108 19.83 18.85 7.11
N ILE A 109 19.60 18.20 8.26
CA ILE A 109 20.64 17.73 9.16
C ILE A 109 21.38 16.51 8.57
N THR A 110 22.71 16.57 8.53
CA THR A 110 23.56 15.57 7.87
C THR A 110 23.31 14.14 8.34
N TRP A 111 23.24 13.89 9.65
CA TRP A 111 23.05 12.53 10.16
C TRP A 111 21.65 11.99 9.87
N VAL A 112 20.62 12.84 9.87
CA VAL A 112 19.25 12.47 9.49
C VAL A 112 19.21 12.04 8.03
N LYS A 113 19.86 12.79 7.14
CA LYS A 113 20.00 12.41 5.72
C LYS A 113 20.67 11.06 5.55
N TRP A 114 21.76 10.81 6.29
CA TRP A 114 22.45 9.52 6.24
C TRP A 114 21.57 8.36 6.66
N ILE A 115 20.86 8.49 7.79
CA ILE A 115 19.92 7.46 8.25
C ILE A 115 18.81 7.25 7.24
N ASN A 116 18.21 8.32 6.73
CA ASN A 116 17.17 8.24 5.70
C ASN A 116 17.65 7.49 4.45
N ASN A 117 18.86 7.77 3.97
CA ASN A 117 19.42 7.05 2.82
C ASN A 117 19.62 5.56 3.11
N VAL A 118 20.07 5.20 4.31
CA VAL A 118 20.20 3.79 4.72
C VAL A 118 18.83 3.11 4.75
N VAL A 119 17.82 3.77 5.31
CA VAL A 119 16.44 3.26 5.35
C VAL A 119 15.92 3.05 3.93
N ILE A 120 16.08 4.03 3.03
CA ILE A 120 15.66 3.91 1.62
C ILE A 120 16.34 2.71 0.96
N ILE A 121 17.65 2.55 1.12
CA ILE A 121 18.39 1.41 0.54
C ILE A 121 17.87 0.08 1.10
N ALA A 122 17.62 0.00 2.40
CA ALA A 122 17.09 -1.19 3.05
C ALA A 122 15.69 -1.53 2.55
N THR A 123 14.78 -0.55 2.44
CA THR A 123 13.44 -0.73 1.91
C THR A 123 13.49 -1.18 0.45
N CYS A 124 14.29 -0.53 -0.40
CA CYS A 124 14.46 -0.95 -1.79
C CYS A 124 15.03 -2.38 -1.91
N ALA A 125 16.00 -2.74 -1.07
CA ALA A 125 16.56 -4.09 -1.05
C ALA A 125 15.53 -5.14 -0.60
N PHE A 126 14.70 -4.81 0.41
CA PHE A 126 13.62 -5.67 0.87
C PHE A 126 12.56 -5.88 -0.21
N THR A 127 12.10 -4.81 -0.87
CA THR A 127 11.16 -4.93 -2.00
C THR A 127 11.75 -5.77 -3.15
N GLY A 128 13.02 -5.57 -3.48
CA GLY A 128 13.72 -6.37 -4.48
C GLY A 128 13.82 -7.84 -4.10
N TYR A 129 14.06 -8.14 -2.82
CA TYR A 129 14.06 -9.49 -2.27
C TYR A 129 12.68 -10.14 -2.38
N LEU A 130 11.61 -9.45 -1.96
CA LEU A 130 10.24 -9.96 -2.09
C LEU A 130 9.91 -10.27 -3.56
N PHE A 131 10.25 -9.37 -4.49
CA PHE A 131 10.02 -9.61 -5.90
C PHE A 131 10.78 -10.84 -6.41
N LEU A 132 12.05 -11.01 -6.02
CA LEU A 132 12.82 -12.21 -6.37
C LEU A 132 12.18 -13.49 -5.81
N THR A 133 11.70 -13.46 -4.56
CA THR A 133 11.07 -14.61 -3.89
C THR A 133 9.74 -15.01 -4.53
N TYR A 134 8.92 -14.04 -4.92
CA TYR A 134 7.60 -14.28 -5.50
C TYR A 134 7.59 -14.39 -7.03
N LEU A 135 8.70 -14.10 -7.72
CA LEU A 135 8.79 -14.24 -9.18
C LEU A 135 8.40 -15.63 -9.72
N PRO A 136 8.76 -16.75 -9.06
CA PRO A 136 8.34 -18.09 -9.49
C PRO A 136 6.82 -18.28 -9.48
N ASP A 137 6.11 -17.62 -8.57
CA ASP A 137 4.64 -17.72 -8.48
C ASP A 137 3.95 -16.99 -9.66
N TYR A 138 4.66 -16.07 -10.34
CA TYR A 138 4.18 -15.42 -11.56
C TYR A 138 4.50 -16.19 -12.83
N VAL A 139 5.65 -16.86 -12.87
CA VAL A 139 6.17 -17.55 -14.06
C VAL A 139 6.65 -18.93 -13.66
N ASP A 140 5.73 -19.89 -13.76
CA ASP A 140 6.00 -21.29 -13.47
C ASP A 140 7.23 -21.80 -14.23
N GLY A 141 8.18 -22.38 -13.50
CA GLY A 141 9.37 -22.99 -14.08
C GLY A 141 10.47 -22.02 -14.54
N ILE A 142 10.42 -20.74 -14.16
CA ILE A 142 11.48 -19.78 -14.49
C ILE A 142 12.84 -20.20 -13.88
N PRO A 143 13.89 -20.38 -14.70
CA PRO A 143 15.21 -20.79 -14.20
C PRO A 143 15.85 -19.68 -13.36
N SER A 144 16.61 -20.05 -12.31
CA SER A 144 17.17 -19.10 -11.34
C SER A 144 18.03 -18.01 -11.97
N SER A 145 18.81 -18.33 -13.01
CA SER A 145 19.62 -17.33 -13.73
C SER A 145 18.75 -16.25 -14.39
N LEU A 146 17.60 -16.64 -14.96
CA LEU A 146 16.67 -15.70 -15.58
C LEU A 146 15.93 -14.87 -14.53
N GLN A 147 15.64 -15.43 -13.35
CA GLN A 147 15.06 -14.68 -12.23
C GLN A 147 15.94 -13.48 -11.86
N PHE A 148 17.25 -13.71 -11.64
CA PHE A 148 18.18 -12.62 -11.31
C PHE A 148 18.28 -11.57 -12.42
N ILE A 149 18.25 -11.98 -13.69
CA ILE A 149 18.28 -11.06 -14.83
C ILE A 149 17.01 -10.20 -14.86
N VAL A 150 15.83 -10.80 -14.69
CA VAL A 150 14.55 -10.07 -14.68
C VAL A 150 14.53 -9.06 -13.54
N VAL A 151 14.91 -9.46 -12.32
CA VAL A 151 14.97 -8.57 -11.17
C VAL A 151 15.95 -7.41 -11.42
N ALA A 152 17.15 -7.69 -11.97
CA ALA A 152 18.12 -6.66 -12.30
C ALA A 152 17.59 -5.67 -13.35
N LEU A 153 16.90 -6.16 -14.40
CA LEU A 153 16.30 -5.31 -15.43
C LEU A 153 15.17 -4.44 -14.86
N VAL A 154 14.32 -5.00 -14.00
CA VAL A 154 13.25 -4.24 -13.33
C VAL A 154 13.83 -3.15 -12.43
N LEU A 155 14.88 -3.45 -11.66
CA LEU A 155 15.57 -2.46 -10.83
C LEU A 155 16.20 -1.35 -11.68
N LEU A 156 16.88 -1.69 -12.78
CA LEU A 156 17.44 -0.70 -13.70
C LEU A 156 16.36 0.19 -14.32
N ALA A 157 15.23 -0.40 -14.74
CA ALA A 157 14.10 0.35 -15.28
C ALA A 157 13.47 1.27 -14.22
N ALA A 158 13.34 0.80 -12.98
CA ALA A 158 12.84 1.59 -11.86
C ALA A 158 13.74 2.81 -11.60
N VAL A 159 15.06 2.61 -11.47
CA VAL A 159 16.03 3.69 -11.30
C VAL A 159 15.97 4.67 -12.47
N PHE A 160 15.95 4.18 -13.71
CA PHE A 160 15.88 5.03 -14.89
C PHE A 160 14.60 5.87 -14.91
N SER A 161 13.44 5.26 -14.65
CA SER A 161 12.15 5.94 -14.62
C SER A 161 12.03 6.97 -13.49
N SER A 162 12.77 6.81 -12.39
CA SER A 162 12.78 7.75 -11.26
C SER A 162 13.51 9.07 -11.55
N THR A 163 14.25 9.16 -12.66
CA THR A 163 15.08 10.33 -13.00
C THR A 163 14.24 11.58 -13.32
N ASP A 164 13.05 11.40 -13.89
CA ASP A 164 12.17 12.50 -14.30
C ASP A 164 10.72 12.15 -13.99
N ILE A 165 10.03 13.10 -13.33
CA ILE A 165 8.63 12.99 -12.95
C ILE A 165 7.70 12.70 -14.13
N ARG A 166 8.10 13.04 -15.36
CA ARG A 166 7.36 12.74 -16.58
C ARG A 166 7.20 11.24 -16.82
N TYR A 167 8.25 10.45 -16.57
CA TYR A 167 8.18 9.00 -16.72
C TYR A 167 7.27 8.39 -15.68
N VAL A 168 7.42 8.81 -14.41
CA VAL A 168 6.54 8.38 -13.31
C VAL A 168 5.08 8.63 -13.66
N LYS A 169 4.75 9.84 -14.14
CA LYS A 169 3.38 10.17 -14.54
C LYS A 169 2.83 9.26 -15.66
N VAL A 170 3.65 8.98 -16.69
CA VAL A 170 3.23 8.10 -17.79
C VAL A 170 3.02 6.67 -17.29
N LEU A 171 3.97 6.14 -16.52
CA LEU A 171 3.88 4.80 -15.92
C LEU A 171 2.65 4.69 -15.02
N SER A 172 2.41 5.66 -14.13
CA SER A 172 1.26 5.67 -13.24
C SER A 172 -0.07 5.65 -14.01
N LEU A 173 -0.19 6.46 -15.07
CA LEU A 173 -1.38 6.49 -15.90
C LEU A 173 -1.59 5.17 -16.65
N SER A 174 -0.54 4.63 -17.28
CA SER A 174 -0.64 3.35 -18.01
C SER A 174 -0.97 2.20 -17.07
N SER A 175 -0.33 2.12 -15.91
CA SER A 175 -0.54 1.06 -14.93
C SER A 175 -1.95 1.13 -14.32
N THR A 176 -2.47 2.32 -14.07
CA THR A 176 -3.87 2.50 -13.61
C THR A 176 -4.86 1.92 -14.63
N TRP A 177 -4.68 2.24 -15.92
CA TRP A 177 -5.54 1.70 -16.98
C TRP A 177 -5.37 0.19 -17.15
N LEU A 178 -4.14 -0.32 -17.08
CA LEU A 178 -3.87 -1.74 -17.12
C LEU A 178 -4.57 -2.47 -15.96
N PHE A 179 -4.52 -1.90 -14.76
CA PHE A 179 -5.14 -2.49 -13.57
C PHE A 179 -6.67 -2.49 -13.66
N PHE A 180 -7.30 -1.40 -14.11
CA PHE A 180 -8.74 -1.39 -14.37
C PHE A 180 -9.14 -2.38 -15.47
N SER A 181 -8.30 -2.53 -16.49
CA SER A 181 -8.51 -3.52 -17.54
C SER A 181 -8.43 -4.94 -16.96
N LEU A 182 -7.45 -5.22 -16.10
CA LEU A 182 -7.30 -6.51 -15.43
C LEU A 182 -8.51 -6.81 -14.53
N ILE A 183 -8.98 -5.85 -13.73
CA ILE A 183 -10.20 -6.01 -12.91
C ILE A 183 -11.40 -6.35 -13.80
N LEU A 184 -11.58 -5.64 -14.91
CA LEU A 184 -12.69 -5.88 -15.84
C LEU A 184 -12.60 -7.27 -16.46
N VAL A 185 -11.41 -7.68 -16.91
CA VAL A 185 -11.17 -9.03 -17.44
C VAL A 185 -11.48 -10.09 -16.38
N MET A 186 -10.94 -9.96 -15.17
CA MET A 186 -11.21 -10.90 -14.07
C MET A 186 -12.69 -10.96 -13.70
N TRP A 187 -13.39 -9.82 -13.73
CA TRP A 187 -14.83 -9.79 -13.47
C TRP A 187 -15.65 -10.53 -14.54
N VAL A 188 -15.34 -10.31 -15.83
CA VAL A 188 -16.02 -10.95 -16.95
C VAL A 188 -15.74 -12.46 -16.98
N PHE A 189 -14.47 -12.86 -16.86
CA PHE A 189 -14.06 -14.28 -16.90
C PHE A 189 -14.40 -15.03 -15.62
N GLY A 190 -14.46 -14.36 -14.48
CA GLY A 190 -14.86 -14.95 -13.20
C GLY A 190 -16.35 -15.29 -13.10
N GLY A 191 -17.17 -14.86 -14.06
CA GLY A 191 -18.60 -15.23 -14.11
C GLY A 191 -19.45 -14.68 -12.96
N LEU A 192 -18.95 -13.70 -12.19
CA LEU A 192 -19.62 -13.12 -11.03
C LEU A 192 -20.93 -12.40 -11.41
N GLY A 193 -21.02 -11.88 -12.62
CA GLY A 193 -22.13 -11.02 -13.05
C GLY A 193 -22.23 -9.72 -12.22
N LEU A 194 -23.31 -8.96 -12.42
CA LEU A 194 -23.58 -7.75 -11.62
C LEU A 194 -24.02 -8.09 -10.20
N ASP A 195 -24.79 -9.17 -10.02
CA ASP A 195 -25.30 -9.59 -8.72
C ASP A 195 -24.18 -10.08 -7.80
N GLY A 196 -23.21 -10.85 -8.32
CA GLY A 196 -22.03 -11.28 -7.57
C GLY A 196 -21.17 -10.10 -7.15
N LEU A 197 -20.97 -9.11 -8.03
CA LEU A 197 -20.26 -7.88 -7.69
C LEU A 197 -20.95 -7.10 -6.56
N ALA A 198 -22.28 -6.95 -6.64
CA ALA A 198 -23.06 -6.28 -5.60
C ALA A 198 -23.02 -7.04 -4.26
N ASN A 199 -23.02 -8.37 -4.29
CA ASN A 199 -22.89 -9.19 -3.09
C ASN A 199 -21.49 -9.07 -2.46
N ASN A 200 -20.43 -9.08 -3.25
CA ASN A 200 -19.06 -8.85 -2.76
C ASN A 200 -18.92 -7.45 -2.16
N LEU A 201 -19.47 -6.41 -2.79
CA LEU A 201 -19.49 -5.05 -2.21
C LEU A 201 -20.20 -5.00 -0.85
N LYS A 202 -21.28 -5.77 -0.65
CA LYS A 202 -21.94 -5.88 0.66
C LYS A 202 -21.06 -6.55 1.70
N GLN A 203 -20.25 -7.54 1.31
CA GLN A 203 -19.34 -8.23 2.23
C GLN A 203 -18.27 -7.28 2.80
N ILE A 204 -17.85 -6.25 2.05
CA ILE A 204 -16.97 -5.18 2.57
C ILE A 204 -17.61 -4.49 3.78
N GLY A 205 -18.95 -4.38 3.84
CA GLY A 205 -19.66 -3.83 5.00
C GLY A 205 -19.32 -4.51 6.33
N GLY A 206 -18.90 -5.79 6.30
CA GLY A 206 -18.42 -6.51 7.48
C GLY A 206 -17.24 -5.83 8.17
N TYR A 207 -16.42 -5.09 7.42
CA TYR A 207 -15.32 -4.30 7.96
C TYR A 207 -15.81 -3.25 8.96
N PHE A 208 -16.81 -2.45 8.58
CA PHE A 208 -17.30 -1.35 9.42
C PHE A 208 -17.99 -1.87 10.70
N ASN A 209 -18.62 -3.05 10.63
CA ASN A 209 -19.21 -3.70 11.79
C ASN A 209 -18.16 -4.15 12.82
N GLN A 210 -16.95 -4.46 12.36
CA GLN A 210 -15.86 -5.02 13.18
C GLN A 210 -14.64 -4.08 13.27
N ILE A 211 -14.80 -2.78 13.00
CA ILE A 211 -13.68 -1.83 12.90
C ILE A 211 -12.76 -1.83 14.12
N HIS A 212 -13.30 -2.09 15.31
CA HIS A 212 -12.54 -2.18 16.55
C HIS A 212 -11.53 -3.34 16.53
N ARG A 213 -11.88 -4.48 15.93
CA ARG A 213 -11.00 -5.66 15.81
C ARG A 213 -9.87 -5.48 14.82
N PHE A 214 -10.06 -4.60 13.83
CA PHE A 214 -9.00 -4.21 12.89
C PHE A 214 -8.00 -3.22 13.50
N ALA A 215 -8.42 -2.47 14.52
CA ALA A 215 -7.54 -1.60 15.27
C ALA A 215 -6.82 -2.34 16.40
N LEU A 216 -7.53 -3.19 17.16
CA LEU A 216 -7.03 -3.91 18.34
C LEU A 216 -7.84 -5.19 18.63
N PRO A 217 -7.21 -6.30 19.07
CA PRO A 217 -5.77 -6.57 19.18
C PRO A 217 -5.15 -7.06 17.86
N PHE A 218 -3.84 -6.86 17.69
CA PHE A 218 -3.10 -7.35 16.51
C PHE A 218 -2.76 -8.84 16.62
N SER A 219 -2.89 -9.58 15.52
CA SER A 219 -2.24 -10.88 15.39
C SER A 219 -0.75 -10.72 15.07
N ASP A 220 0.07 -11.73 15.34
CA ASP A 220 1.50 -11.68 15.07
C ASP A 220 1.80 -11.52 13.56
N TYR A 221 0.94 -12.06 12.71
CA TYR A 221 0.98 -11.88 11.26
C TYR A 221 0.77 -10.41 10.85
N HIS A 222 -0.12 -9.69 11.53
CA HIS A 222 -0.34 -8.26 11.26
C HIS A 222 0.76 -7.37 11.80
N ALA A 223 1.34 -7.76 12.94
CA ALA A 223 2.50 -7.07 13.46
C ALA A 223 3.63 -7.09 12.43
N PHE A 224 3.83 -8.19 11.70
CA PHE A 224 4.85 -8.30 10.65
C PHE A 224 4.68 -7.26 9.54
N TYR A 225 3.46 -7.00 9.02
CA TYR A 225 3.25 -5.98 7.98
C TYR A 225 3.36 -4.53 8.46
N LEU A 226 3.40 -4.31 9.79
CA LEU A 226 3.63 -2.99 10.40
C LEU A 226 5.12 -2.71 10.64
N PHE A 227 6.02 -3.67 10.39
CA PHE A 227 7.48 -3.57 10.48
C PHE A 227 8.16 -3.72 9.13
#